data_AF-A0A9D1SFR2-F1
#
_entry.id   AF-A0A9D1SFR2-F1
#
_cell.length_a   1.000
_cell.length_b   1.000
_cell.length_c   1.000
_cell.angle_alpha   90.00
_cell.angle_beta   90.00
_cell.angle_gamma   90.00
#
_symmetry.space_group_name_H-M   'P 1'
#
loop_
_entity.id
_entity.type
_entity.pdbx_description
1 polymer ?
#
loop_
_entity_poly.entity_id
_entity_poly.type
_entity_poly.pdbx_seq_one_letter_code
_entity_poly.pdbx_strand_id
1 'polypeptide(L)' 'MKIENYFEDPKMLHVGCEENRAYYIPCRSRETALSFCREESEAFFLLSGDWHFRYYESVYKCEDFVTNDIWR' A
#
# COMPACT_ATOMS: atom_id res chain seq x y z
N MET A 1 1.41 -11.16 -16.54
CA MET A 1 0.32 -10.95 -15.56
C MET A 1 -0.94 -10.49 -16.29
N LYS A 2 -2.12 -11.05 -15.99
CA LYS A 2 -3.40 -10.51 -16.48
C LYS A 2 -3.97 -9.58 -15.39
N ILE A 3 -3.99 -8.28 -15.67
CA ILE A 3 -4.57 -7.28 -14.77
C ILE A 3 -6.06 -7.17 -15.12
N GLU A 4 -6.92 -7.34 -14.12
CA GLU A 4 -8.36 -7.11 -14.29
C GLU A 4 -8.62 -5.61 -14.54
N ASN A 5 -9.53 -5.29 -15.46
CA ASN A 5 -9.76 -3.92 -15.95
C ASN A 5 -10.59 -3.06 -14.97
N TYR A 6 -10.30 -3.12 -13.67
CA TYR A 6 -10.98 -2.30 -12.65
C TYR A 6 -10.87 -0.80 -12.94
N PHE A 7 -9.77 -0.38 -13.60
CA PHE A 7 -9.52 1.01 -13.98
C PHE A 7 -10.41 1.52 -15.14
N GLU A 8 -11.21 0.65 -15.79
CA GLU A 8 -12.12 1.02 -16.88
C GLU A 8 -13.60 1.10 -16.43
N ASP A 9 -13.95 0.64 -15.22
CA ASP A 9 -15.32 0.66 -14.70
C ASP A 9 -15.51 1.78 -13.65
N PRO A 10 -16.26 2.85 -13.96
CA PRO A 10 -16.47 3.97 -13.03
C PRO A 10 -17.31 3.62 -11.80
N LYS A 11 -17.91 2.42 -11.74
CA LYS A 11 -18.66 1.94 -10.56
C LYS A 11 -17.76 1.19 -9.57
N MET A 12 -16.56 0.76 -9.97
CA MET A 12 -15.64 -0.01 -9.13
C MET A 12 -14.49 0.87 -8.63
N LEU A 13 -14.70 1.52 -7.48
CA LEU A 13 -13.75 2.50 -6.94
C LEU A 13 -12.75 1.92 -5.91
N HIS A 14 -13.18 0.95 -5.10
CA HIS A 14 -12.48 0.59 -3.86
C HIS A 14 -12.54 -0.91 -3.52
N VAL A 15 -12.06 -1.77 -4.44
CA VAL A 15 -12.05 -3.22 -4.22
C VAL A 15 -11.13 -3.58 -3.04
N GLY A 16 -11.69 -4.16 -1.97
CA GLY A 16 -10.93 -4.56 -0.77
C GLY A 16 -10.42 -3.40 0.09
N CYS A 17 -10.89 -2.17 -0.15
CA CYS A 17 -10.57 -1.03 0.72
C CYS A 17 -11.36 -1.14 2.02
N GLU A 18 -10.70 -0.79 3.13
CA GLU A 18 -11.37 -0.68 4.42
C GLU A 18 -12.40 0.47 4.46
N GLU A 19 -13.39 0.34 5.33
CA GLU A 19 -14.43 1.36 5.54
C GLU A 19 -13.85 2.72 6.00
N ASN A 20 -14.53 3.79 5.61
CA ASN A 20 -14.18 5.16 5.97
C ASN A 20 -14.24 5.35 7.50
N ARG A 21 -13.13 5.82 8.08
CA ARG A 21 -13.00 6.06 9.52
C ARG A 21 -12.00 7.17 9.81
N ALA A 22 -12.07 7.75 11.02
CA ALA A 22 -11.05 8.67 11.49
C ALA A 22 -9.68 7.99 11.52
N TYR A 23 -8.64 8.73 11.18
CA TYR A 23 -7.27 8.25 11.23
C TYR A 23 -6.86 7.86 12.66
N TYR A 24 -6.21 6.70 12.81
CA TYR A 24 -5.62 6.26 14.07
C TYR A 24 -4.40 5.38 13.82
N ILE A 25 -3.52 5.31 14.83
CA ILE A 25 -2.45 4.33 14.91
C ILE A 25 -2.56 3.63 16.27
N PRO A 26 -2.50 2.29 16.33
CA PRO A 26 -2.47 1.58 17.60
C PRO A 26 -1.23 1.99 18.40
N CYS A 27 -1.41 2.36 19.68
CA CYS A 27 -0.30 2.61 20.61
C CYS A 27 -0.43 1.64 21.78
N ARG A 28 0.71 1.15 22.30
CA ARG A 28 0.74 0.19 23.40
C ARG A 28 0.41 0.83 24.75
N SER A 29 0.68 2.13 24.91
CA SER A 29 0.45 2.86 26.16
C SER A 29 -0.24 4.21 25.92
N ARG A 30 -0.80 4.79 26.99
CA ARG A 30 -1.44 6.11 26.93
C ARG A 30 -0.40 7.21 26.67
N GLU A 31 0.79 7.06 27.20
CA GLU A 31 1.90 8.00 27.06
C GLU A 31 2.32 8.11 25.59
N THR A 32 2.50 6.97 24.90
CA THR A 32 2.78 6.93 23.46
C THR A 32 1.61 7.43 22.61
N ALA A 33 0.36 7.24 23.06
CA ALA A 33 -0.79 7.83 22.38
C ALA A 33 -0.84 9.37 22.51
N LEU A 34 -0.37 9.92 23.63
CA LEU A 34 -0.39 11.34 23.95
C LEU A 34 0.86 12.11 23.49
N SER A 35 1.90 11.42 22.99
CA SER A 35 3.06 12.09 22.40
C SER A 35 2.72 12.76 21.06
N PHE A 36 1.59 12.40 20.45
CA PHE A 36 1.15 12.86 19.12
C PHE A 36 2.17 12.59 18.00
N CYS A 37 3.16 11.74 18.26
CA CYS A 37 4.18 11.33 17.31
C CYS A 37 3.88 9.90 16.86
N ARG A 38 3.32 9.74 15.66
CA ARG A 38 2.93 8.41 15.14
C ARG A 38 4.12 7.47 15.02
N GLU A 39 5.30 8.02 14.76
CA GLU A 39 6.55 7.32 14.57
C GLU A 39 7.03 6.63 15.86
N GLU A 40 6.52 7.04 17.02
CA GLU A 40 6.84 6.39 18.31
C GLU A 40 5.99 5.15 18.59
N SER A 41 4.94 4.90 17.79
CA SER A 41 4.18 3.67 17.91
C SER A 41 5.00 2.47 17.44
N GLU A 42 5.07 1.43 18.28
CA GLU A 42 5.66 0.13 17.91
C GLU A 42 4.91 -0.58 16.76
N ALA A 43 3.66 -0.18 16.49
CA ALA A 43 2.88 -0.68 15.36
C ALA A 43 3.08 0.13 14.08
N PHE A 44 3.90 1.19 14.11
CA PHE A 44 4.16 2.05 12.97
C PHE A 44 5.43 1.64 12.23
N PHE A 45 5.31 1.43 10.93
CA PHE A 45 6.43 1.12 10.04
C PHE A 45 6.41 2.05 8.83
N LEU A 46 7.52 2.74 8.57
CA LEU A 46 7.67 3.61 7.41
C LEU A 46 8.17 2.77 6.22
N LEU A 47 7.40 2.74 5.13
CA LEU A 47 7.80 2.08 3.87
C LEU A 47 8.39 3.08 2.85
N SER A 48 8.66 4.31 3.27
CA SER A 48 9.38 5.29 2.46
C SER A 48 10.83 4.85 2.27
N GLY A 49 11.41 5.15 1.10
CA GLY A 49 12.78 4.79 0.76
C GLY A 49 12.92 4.61 -0.75
N ASP A 50 13.91 3.82 -1.15
CA ASP A 50 14.10 3.46 -2.55
C ASP A 50 13.16 2.31 -2.93
N TRP A 51 12.44 2.50 -4.03
CA TRP A 51 11.55 1.49 -4.59
C TRP A 51 12.04 1.07 -5.96
N HIS A 52 12.03 -0.24 -6.22
CA HIS A 52 12.23 -0.74 -7.57
C HIS A 52 11.05 -0.31 -8.45
N PHE A 53 11.31 0.65 -9.32
CA PHE A 53 10.31 1.24 -10.19
C PHE A 53 10.66 0.97 -11.66
N ARG A 54 9.64 0.59 -12.45
CA ARG A 54 9.76 0.45 -13.90
C ARG A 54 8.52 1.04 -14.57
N TYR A 55 8.75 1.88 -15.57
CA TYR A 55 7.70 2.46 -16.39
C TYR A 55 7.37 1.56 -17.59
N TYR A 56 6.09 1.49 -17.93
CA TYR A 56 5.57 0.83 -19.13
C TYR A 56 4.59 1.75 -19.84
N GLU A 57 4.59 1.74 -21.18
CA GLU A 57 3.66 2.56 -21.99
C GLU A 57 2.19 2.14 -21.86
N SER A 58 1.94 0.90 -21.45
CA SER A 58 0.60 0.34 -21.28
C SER A 58 0.61 -0.76 -20.23
N VAL A 59 -0.48 -0.85 -19.46
CA VAL A 59 -0.71 -1.89 -18.45
C VAL A 59 -0.62 -3.30 -19.04
N TYR A 60 -0.98 -3.48 -20.31
CA TYR A 60 -0.94 -4.76 -21.02
C TYR A 60 0.48 -5.21 -21.37
N LYS A 61 1.47 -4.32 -21.28
CA LYS A 61 2.90 -4.63 -21.47
C LYS A 61 3.61 -5.00 -20.16
N CYS A 62 2.90 -4.95 -19.02
CA CYS A 62 3.48 -5.24 -17.72
C CYS A 62 3.83 -6.74 -17.59
N GLU A 63 5.08 -7.02 -17.26
CA GLU A 63 5.57 -8.37 -16.97
C GLU A 63 4.93 -8.94 -15.69
N ASP A 64 5.01 -10.26 -15.50
CA ASP A 64 4.66 -10.84 -14.19
C ASP A 64 5.78 -10.59 -13.18
N PHE A 65 5.53 -9.69 -12.23
CA PHE A 65 6.47 -9.34 -11.17
C PHE A 65 6.28 -10.17 -9.89
N VAL A 66 5.30 -11.09 -9.87
CA VAL A 66 4.93 -11.91 -8.70
C VAL A 66 5.57 -13.30 -8.76
N THR A 67 5.98 -13.77 -9.95
CA THR A 67 6.69 -15.03 -10.12
C THR A 67 8.17 -14.88 -9.76
N ASN A 68 8.54 -15.46 -8.63
CA ASN A 68 9.88 -15.51 -8.03
C ASN A 68 10.99 -16.07 -8.93
N ASP A 69 11.49 -15.30 -9.90
CA ASP A 69 12.81 -15.55 -10.52
C ASP A 69 13.59 -14.27 -10.87
N ILE A 70 13.02 -13.08 -10.66
CA ILE A 70 13.68 -11.80 -10.98
C ILE A 70 14.49 -11.25 -9.78
N TRP A 71 14.38 -11.88 -8.61
CA TRP A 71 14.92 -11.35 -7.34
C TRP A 71 15.85 -12.34 -6.60
N ARG A 72 16.47 -13.29 -7.31
CA ARG A 72 17.70 -13.98 -6.87
C ARG A 72 18.94 -13.30 -7.41
#